data_AF-A0A968F6L9-F1
#
_entry.id   AF-A0A968F6L9-F1
#
_cell.length_a   1.000
_cell.length_b   1.000
_cell.length_c   1.000
_cell.angle_alpha   90.00
_cell.angle_beta   90.00
_cell.angle_gamma   90.00
#
_symmetry.space_group_name_H-M   'P 1'
#
loop_
_entity.id
_entity.type
_entity.pdbx_description
1 polymer ?
#
loop_
_entity_poly.entity_id
_entity_poly.type
_entity_poly.pdbx_seq_one_letter_code
_entity_poly.pdbx_strand_id
1 'polypeptide(L)' 'FVQPDADPEGISYHINQSKVAVGSGRISGKGYLKGTQGPFRFLPEKHTDFIFSVFAEEWGFTGSMFLLVA' A
#
# COMPACT_ATOMS: atom_id res chain seq x y z
N PHE A 1 -12.46 -30.57 -9.83
CA PHE A 1 -12.10 -29.47 -10.74
C PHE A 1 -11.72 -28.27 -9.89
N VAL A 2 -10.41 -27.99 -9.83
CA VAL A 2 -9.80 -26.92 -9.04
C VAL A 2 -9.95 -25.62 -9.83
N GLN A 3 -10.56 -24.58 -9.24
CA GLN A 3 -10.42 -23.20 -9.69
C GLN A 3 -9.36 -22.54 -8.80
N PRO A 4 -8.11 -22.38 -9.27
CA PRO A 4 -7.04 -21.74 -8.52
C PRO A 4 -7.13 -20.20 -8.51
N ASP A 5 -8.12 -19.62 -9.18
CA ASP A 5 -8.28 -18.17 -9.41
C ASP A 5 -9.30 -17.48 -8.48
N ALA A 6 -10.01 -18.24 -7.65
CA ALA A 6 -10.96 -17.66 -6.70
C ALA A 6 -10.27 -17.49 -5.35
N ASP A 7 -9.54 -16.39 -5.16
CA ASP A 7 -9.10 -15.94 -3.83
C ASP A 7 -10.35 -15.41 -3.10
N PRO A 8 -10.99 -16.19 -2.21
CA PRO A 8 -12.35 -15.90 -1.72
C PRO A 8 -12.40 -14.68 -0.79
N GLU A 9 -11.24 -14.30 -0.23
CA GLU A 9 -11.09 -13.21 0.75
C GLU A 9 -10.32 -12.00 0.17
N GLY A 10 -9.80 -12.10 -1.06
CA GLY A 10 -9.03 -11.01 -1.71
C GLY A 10 -7.65 -10.78 -1.09
N ILE A 11 -7.12 -11.74 -0.32
CA ILE A 11 -5.86 -11.57 0.42
C ILE A 11 -4.69 -11.34 -0.54
N SER A 12 -4.57 -12.14 -1.59
CA SER A 12 -3.51 -11.97 -2.59
C SER A 12 -3.65 -10.65 -3.35
N TYR A 13 -4.88 -10.17 -3.55
CA TYR A 13 -5.14 -8.88 -4.17
C TYR A 13 -4.65 -7.72 -3.29
N HIS A 14 -4.93 -7.77 -1.98
CA HIS A 14 -4.47 -6.75 -1.03
C HIS A 14 -2.94 -6.72 -0.89
N ILE A 15 -2.30 -7.89 -0.85
CA ILE A 15 -0.83 -7.99 -0.82
C ILE A 15 -0.22 -7.39 -2.11
N ASN A 16 -0.80 -7.70 -3.27
CA ASN A 16 -0.29 -7.16 -4.53
C ASN A 16 -0.48 -5.63 -4.62
N GLN A 17 -1.63 -5.12 -4.18
CA GLN A 17 -1.88 -3.68 -4.12
C GLN A 17 -1.00 -2.95 -3.11
N SER A 18 -0.67 -3.57 -1.98
CA SER A 18 0.28 -3.02 -1.01
C SER A 18 1.65 -2.79 -1.65
N LYS A 19 2.16 -3.76 -2.42
CA LYS A 19 3.44 -3.63 -3.14
C LYS A 19 3.39 -2.51 -4.20
N VAL A 20 2.28 -2.40 -4.93
CA VAL A 20 2.07 -1.33 -5.91
C VAL A 20 2.01 0.04 -5.24
N ALA A 21 1.33 0.16 -4.08
CA ALA A 21 1.26 1.40 -3.31
C ALA A 21 2.65 1.91 -2.94
N VAL A 22 3.47 1.05 -2.33
CA VAL A 22 4.87 1.34 -1.97
C VAL A 22 5.67 1.77 -3.21
N GLY A 23 5.59 1.00 -4.30
CA GLY A 23 6.30 1.32 -5.55
C GLY A 23 5.85 2.64 -6.19
N SER A 24 4.58 3.01 -6.02
CA SER A 24 4.01 4.20 -6.63
C SER A 24 4.42 5.51 -5.95
N GLY A 25 4.89 5.45 -4.69
CA GLY A 25 5.39 6.60 -3.94
C GLY A 25 6.70 7.18 -4.47
N ARG A 26 7.47 6.44 -5.28
CA ARG A 26 8.76 6.89 -5.84
C ARG A 26 9.67 7.49 -4.74
N ILE A 27 10.55 8.42 -5.09
CA ILE A 27 11.49 9.03 -4.13
C ILE A 27 10.79 10.01 -3.19
N SER A 28 9.90 10.86 -3.73
CA SER A 28 9.34 12.03 -3.01
C SER A 28 7.89 11.87 -2.52
N GLY A 29 7.23 10.76 -2.82
CA GLY A 29 5.83 10.54 -2.46
C GLY A 29 4.85 11.22 -3.41
N LYS A 30 3.56 10.88 -3.26
CA LYS A 30 2.45 11.55 -3.97
C LYS A 30 1.92 12.78 -3.24
N GLY A 31 2.31 12.96 -1.97
CA GLY A 31 1.81 13.98 -1.08
C GLY A 31 0.74 13.45 -0.12
N TYR A 32 0.64 14.10 1.04
CA TYR A 32 -0.28 13.73 2.12
C TYR A 32 -1.73 13.70 1.64
N LEU A 33 -2.45 12.61 1.94
CA LEU A 33 -3.83 12.33 1.49
C LEU A 33 -4.03 12.27 -0.02
N LYS A 34 -2.95 12.24 -0.81
CA LYS A 34 -2.99 12.04 -2.27
C LYS A 34 -2.64 10.61 -2.69
N GLY A 35 -2.52 9.70 -1.72
CA GLY A 35 -2.41 8.28 -2.00
C GLY A 35 -3.59 7.81 -2.86
N THR A 36 -3.33 6.95 -3.83
CA THR A 36 -4.37 6.40 -4.71
C THR A 36 -4.90 5.06 -4.20
N GLN A 37 -4.10 4.32 -3.42
CA GLN A 37 -4.50 3.02 -2.88
C GLN A 37 -5.19 3.15 -1.52
N GLY A 38 -4.89 4.23 -0.78
CA GLY A 38 -5.48 4.58 0.51
C GLY A 38 -6.95 5.09 0.50
N PRO A 39 -7.52 5.71 -0.53
CA PRO A 39 -8.93 6.12 -0.52
C PRO A 39 -9.87 5.05 -1.10
N PHE A 40 -9.47 4.37 -2.18
CA PHE A 40 -10.34 3.53 -3.02
C PHE A 40 -10.68 2.12 -2.46
N ARG A 41 -10.54 1.90 -1.15
CA ARG A 41 -10.84 0.62 -0.46
C ARG A 41 -10.13 -0.62 -1.05
N PHE A 42 -9.02 -0.43 -1.76
CA PHE A 42 -8.21 -1.54 -2.31
C PHE A 42 -7.40 -2.31 -1.24
N LEU A 43 -7.30 -1.77 -0.02
CA LEU A 43 -6.70 -2.41 1.14
C LEU A 43 -7.73 -2.36 2.28
N PRO A 44 -8.20 -3.50 2.80
CA PRO A 44 -8.95 -3.54 4.05
C PRO A 44 -7.99 -3.13 5.18
N GLU A 45 -8.52 -2.49 6.22
CA GLU A 45 -7.74 -2.15 7.42
C GLU A 45 -6.45 -1.36 7.15
N LYS A 46 -6.57 -0.25 6.41
CA LYS A 46 -5.47 0.68 6.10
C LYS A 46 -4.72 1.20 7.33
N HIS A 47 -5.36 1.15 8.50
CA HIS A 47 -4.81 1.67 9.75
C HIS A 47 -4.03 0.64 10.57
N THR A 48 -4.17 -0.66 10.29
CA THR A 48 -3.53 -1.74 11.05
C THR A 48 -2.50 -2.48 10.20
N ASP A 49 -2.91 -3.20 9.16
CA ASP A 49 -1.99 -4.08 8.42
C ASP A 49 -1.26 -3.40 7.25
N PHE A 50 -1.79 -2.28 6.73
CA PHE A 50 -1.27 -1.65 5.51
C PHE A 50 -0.87 -0.18 5.65
N ILE A 51 -0.73 0.31 6.89
CA ILE A 51 -0.39 1.71 7.19
C ILE A 51 0.94 2.12 6.55
N PHE A 52 1.93 1.22 6.56
CA PHE A 52 3.24 1.49 5.97
C PHE A 52 3.16 1.64 4.44
N SER A 53 2.40 0.79 3.75
CA SER A 53 2.21 0.90 2.30
C SER A 53 1.55 2.22 1.89
N VAL A 54 0.60 2.72 2.67
CA VAL A 54 -0.03 4.03 2.45
C VAL A 54 0.95 5.16 2.75
N PHE A 55 1.69 5.07 3.86
CA PHE A 55 2.70 6.05 4.21
C PHE A 55 3.80 6.16 3.13
N ALA A 56 4.31 5.03 2.65
CA ALA A 56 5.32 4.98 1.60
C ALA A 56 4.79 5.55 0.27
N GLU A 57 3.50 5.36 -0.04
CA GLU A 57 2.87 5.98 -1.22
C GLU A 57 2.83 7.52 -1.09
N GLU A 58 2.49 8.04 0.09
CA GLU A 58 2.31 9.48 0.31
C GLU A 58 3.61 10.23 0.50
N TRP A 59 4.56 9.64 1.22
CA TRP A 59 5.83 10.27 1.63
C TRP A 59 7.05 9.79 0.85
N GLY A 60 6.88 8.73 0.04
CA GLY A 60 7.93 8.19 -0.81
C GLY A 60 9.05 7.52 -0.05
N PHE A 61 10.12 7.21 -0.78
CA PHE A 61 11.31 6.58 -0.24
C PHE A 61 11.98 7.43 0.84
N THR A 62 12.08 8.75 0.65
CA THR A 62 12.78 9.63 1.61
C THR A 62 12.06 9.69 2.94
N GLY A 63 10.74 9.85 2.95
CA GLY A 63 9.95 9.82 4.17
C GLY A 63 9.96 8.44 4.84
N SER A 64 9.91 7.36 4.05
CA SER A 64 10.03 5.99 4.57
C SER A 64 11.38 5.73 5.23
N MET A 65 12.48 6.19 4.62
CA MET A 65 13.83 6.05 5.17
C MET A 65 13.99 6.88 6.44
N PHE A 66 13.45 8.09 6.48
CA PHE A 66 13.43 8.90 7.69
C PHE A 66 12.68 8.20 8.82
N LEU A 67 11.50 7.63 8.55
CA LEU A 67 10.69 6.92 9.54
C LEU A 67 11.37 5.63 10.06
N LEU A 68 12.22 4.98 9.27
CA LEU A 68 12.95 3.78 9.71
C LEU A 68 14.25 4.08 10.47
N VAL A 69 14.85 5.25 10.24
CA VAL A 69 16.13 5.66 10.84
C VAL A 69 15.94 6.50 12.10
N ALA A 70 14.82 7.23 12.20
CA ALA A 70 14.42 7.99 13.39
C ALA A 70 13.87 7.08 14.50
#